data_AF-A0A6B2VKY1-F1
#
_entry.id   AF-A0A6B2VKY1-F1
#
_cell.length_a   1.000
_cell.length_b   1.000
_cell.length_c   1.000
_cell.angle_alpha   90.00
_cell.angle_beta   90.00
_cell.angle_gamma   90.00
#
_symmetry.space_group_name_H-M   'P 1'
#
loop_
_entity.id
_entity.type
_entity.pdbx_description
1 polymer ?
#
loop_
_entity_poly.entity_id
_entity_poly.type
_entity_poly.pdbx_seq_one_letter_code
_entity_poly.pdbx_strand_id
1 'polypeptide(L)' 'PEVRPVESLARAYLRAVGRRRPILSLPMPGRAYRGFRAGGHLAPRRAVGKRTFEEYLLTRFGSALHR' A
#
# COMPACT_ATOMS: atom_id res chain seq x y z
N PRO A 1 0.38 12.60 -2.59
CA PRO A 1 0.31 11.12 -2.48
C PRO A 1 0.10 10.47 -3.84
N GLU A 2 0.85 9.41 -4.13
CA GLU A 2 0.81 8.70 -5.42
C GLU A 2 -0.34 7.67 -5.44
N VAL A 3 -1.14 7.68 -6.52
CA VAL A 3 -2.18 6.67 -6.76
C VAL A 3 -1.55 5.54 -7.54
N ARG A 4 -1.49 4.34 -6.95
CA ARG A 4 -0.85 3.16 -7.53
C ARG A 4 -1.75 1.92 -7.39
N PRO A 5 -1.62 0.92 -8.28
CA PRO A 5 -2.29 -0.36 -8.09
C PRO A 5 -1.91 -1.00 -6.76
N VAL A 6 -2.89 -1.65 -6.10
CA VAL A 6 -2.68 -2.29 -4.79
C VAL A 6 -1.56 -3.34 -4.84
N GLU A 7 -1.40 -4.02 -5.98
CA GLU A 7 -0.37 -5.03 -6.21
C GLU A 7 1.04 -4.42 -6.11
N SER A 8 1.23 -3.20 -6.62
CA SER A 8 2.51 -2.48 -6.55
C SER A 8 2.87 -2.15 -5.09
N LEU A 9 1.88 -1.69 -4.31
CA LEU A 9 2.04 -1.40 -2.89
C LEU A 9 2.31 -2.67 -2.08
N ALA A 10 1.60 -3.76 -2.36
CA ALA A 10 1.81 -5.05 -1.72
C ALA A 10 3.21 -5.60 -1.99
N ARG A 11 3.72 -5.50 -3.23
CA ARG A 11 5.11 -5.88 -3.56
C ARG A 11 6.12 -5.04 -2.79
N ALA A 12 5.93 -3.72 -2.74
CA ALA A 12 6.82 -2.83 -1.99
C ALA A 12 6.86 -3.19 -0.50
N TYR A 13 5.69 -3.44 0.10
CA TYR A 13 5.59 -3.90 1.49
C TYR A 13 6.30 -5.24 1.72
N LEU A 14 6.01 -6.27 0.90
CA LEU A 14 6.62 -7.59 1.02
C LEU A 14 8.15 -7.53 0.92
N ARG A 15 8.69 -6.72 0.02
CA ARG A 15 10.14 -6.45 -0.06
C ARG A 15 10.66 -5.79 1.21
N ALA A 16 9.99 -4.74 1.69
CA ALA A 16 10.41 -4.00 2.88
C ALA A 16 10.43 -4.87 4.14
N VAL A 17 9.51 -5.84 4.27
CA VAL A 17 9.48 -6.77 5.41
C VAL A 17 10.25 -8.08 5.16
N GLY A 18 10.98 -8.20 4.05
CA GLY A 18 11.80 -9.38 3.73
C GLY A 18 11.01 -10.67 3.47
N ARG A 19 9.75 -10.59 3.03
CA ARG A 19 8.89 -11.76 2.82
C ARG A 19 8.66 -12.05 1.34
N ARG A 20 8.78 -13.32 0.95
CA ARG A 20 8.41 -13.83 -0.39
C ARG A 20 7.06 -14.54 -0.32
N ARG A 21 5.98 -13.83 -0.61
CA ARG A 21 4.60 -14.39 -0.65
C ARG A 21 3.94 -14.09 -1.99
N PRO A 22 3.11 -15.01 -2.53
CA PRO A 22 2.32 -14.73 -3.72
C PRO A 22 1.31 -13.60 -3.45
N ILE A 23 1.03 -12.82 -4.49
CA ILE A 23 0.00 -11.78 -4.50
C ILE A 23 -1.10 -12.28 -5.44
N LEU A 24 -2.30 -12.49 -4.90
CA LEU A 24 -3.44 -13.00 -5.65
C LEU A 24 -4.50 -11.90 -5.76
N SER A 25 -5.00 -11.70 -6.97
CA SER A 25 -6.07 -10.74 -7.26
C SER A 25 -7.39 -11.47 -7.27
N LEU A 26 -8.16 -11.30 -6.18
CA LEU A 26 -9.47 -11.92 -6.01
C LEU A 26 -10.59 -10.90 -6.25
N PRO A 27 -11.70 -11.31 -6.88
CA PRO A 27 -12.89 -10.47 -6.93
C PRO A 27 -13.45 -10.33 -5.51
N MET A 28 -13.57 -9.09 -5.04
CA MET A 28 -14.15 -8.81 -3.73
C MET A 28 -15.56 -8.24 -3.92
N PRO A 29 -16.61 -9.00 -3.61
CA PRO A 29 -17.99 -8.54 -3.77
C PRO A 29 -18.41 -7.60 -2.63
N GLY A 30 -19.52 -6.89 -2.84
CA GLY A 30 -20.22 -6.16 -1.77
C GLY A 30 -20.01 -4.64 -1.74
N ARG A 31 -20.89 -3.96 -1.00
CA ARG A 31 -20.95 -2.48 -0.91
C ARG A 31 -19.68 -1.87 -0.33
N ALA A 32 -19.11 -2.50 0.69
CA ALA A 32 -17.88 -2.02 1.34
C ALA A 32 -16.71 -1.95 0.35
N TYR A 33 -16.49 -3.02 -0.42
CA TYR A 33 -15.39 -3.04 -1.39
C TYR A 33 -15.64 -2.10 -2.58
N ARG A 34 -16.90 -1.92 -3.00
CA ARG A 34 -17.24 -0.86 -3.96
C ARG A 34 -16.85 0.53 -3.44
N GLY A 35 -17.13 0.82 -2.16
CA GLY A 35 -16.68 2.05 -1.50
C GLY A 35 -15.16 2.19 -1.45
N PHE A 36 -14.45 1.09 -1.18
CA PHE A 36 -12.99 1.07 -1.20
C PHE A 36 -12.43 1.39 -2.59
N ARG A 37 -12.97 0.78 -3.65
CA ARG A 37 -12.61 1.05 -5.05
C ARG A 37 -12.93 2.48 -5.49
N ALA A 38 -14.02 3.04 -4.99
CA ALA A 38 -14.37 4.44 -5.20
C ALA A 38 -13.46 5.42 -4.42
N GLY A 39 -12.49 4.92 -3.64
CA GLY A 39 -11.56 5.74 -2.88
C GLY A 39 -12.13 6.29 -1.58
N GLY A 40 -13.21 5.71 -1.04
CA GLY A 40 -13.81 6.16 0.24
C GLY A 40 -12.89 6.04 1.46
N HIS A 41 -11.78 5.30 1.34
CA HIS A 41 -10.72 5.19 2.35
C HIS A 41 -9.62 6.26 2.19
N LEU A 42 -9.69 7.07 1.13
CA LEU A 42 -8.73 8.12 0.83
C LEU A 42 -9.23 9.46 1.37
N ALA A 43 -8.29 10.40 1.55
CA ALA A 43 -8.57 11.77 1.97
C ALA A 43 -8.21 12.78 0.86
N PRO A 44 -8.88 12.75 -0.32
CA PRO A 44 -8.53 13.60 -1.46
C PRO A 44 -8.63 15.10 -1.14
N ARG A 45 -9.56 15.49 -0.25
CA ARG A 45 -9.73 16.88 0.19
C ARG A 45 -8.59 17.40 1.08
N ARG A 46 -7.70 16.53 1.57
CA ARG A 46 -6.58 16.89 2.45
C ARG A 46 -5.35 16.05 2.16
N ALA A 47 -4.88 16.11 0.91
CA ALA A 47 -3.71 15.37 0.43
C ALA A 47 -2.35 15.98 0.85
N VAL A 48 -2.20 16.35 2.14
CA VAL A 48 -1.03 17.09 2.66
C VAL A 48 0.21 16.22 2.93
N GLY A 49 0.11 14.89 2.74
CA GLY A 49 1.22 13.96 2.91
C GLY A 49 2.31 14.20 1.87
N LYS A 50 3.52 14.57 2.35
CA LYS A 50 4.68 14.86 1.51
C LYS A 50 5.61 13.67 1.26
N ARG A 51 5.44 12.58 2.03
CA ARG A 51 6.30 11.40 1.96
C ARG A 51 5.70 10.34 1.03
N THR A 52 6.56 9.64 0.32
CA THR A 52 6.16 8.50 -0.53
C THR A 52 5.88 7.26 0.33
N PHE A 53 5.25 6.26 -0.28
CA PHE A 53 4.99 4.99 0.41
C PHE A 53 6.30 4.26 0.74
N GLU A 54 7.25 4.25 -0.18
CA GLU A 54 8.58 3.66 -0.01
C GLU A 54 9.38 4.34 1.10
N GLU A 55 9.38 5.67 1.18
CA GLU A 55 10.02 6.41 2.26
C GLU A 55 9.45 6.04 3.64
N TYR A 56 8.13 5.87 3.71
CA TYR A 56 7.47 5.36 4.91
C TYR A 56 7.95 3.95 5.25
N LEU A 57 8.00 3.03 4.27
CA LEU A 57 8.46 1.66 4.47
C LEU A 57 9.92 1.60 4.92
N LEU A 58 10.81 2.41 4.34
CA LEU A 58 12.21 2.51 4.75
C LEU A 58 12.34 2.99 6.21
N THR A 59 11.55 3.98 6.61
CA THR A 59 11.56 4.43 8.02
C THR A 59 10.99 3.38 8.96
N ARG A 60 9.96 2.64 8.53
CA ARG A 60 9.27 1.67 9.36
C ARG A 60 10.01 0.34 9.49
N PHE A 61 10.73 -0.08 8.45
CA PHE A 61 11.34 -1.41 8.33
C PHE A 61 12.84 -1.39 7.97
N GLY A 62 13.47 -0.22 7.80
CA GLY A 62 14.88 -0.09 7.35
C GLY A 62 15.94 -0.72 8.26
N SER A 63 15.60 -1.02 9.52
CA SER A 63 16.44 -1.83 10.42
C SER A 63 16.35 -3.33 10.15
N ALA A 64 15.28 -3.81 9.51
CA ALA A 64 15.12 -5.20 9.05
C ALA A 64 15.79 -5.47 7.68
N LEU A 65 16.19 -4.43 6.94
CA LEU A 65 16.85 -4.54 5.64
C LEU A 65 18.38 -4.77 5.72
N HIS A 66 18.98 -4.69 6.92
CA HIS A 66 20.42 -4.89 7.16
C HIS A 66 20.78 -6.30 7.68
N ARG A 67 19.82 -7.24 7.70
CA ARG A 67 20.04 -8.62 8.19
C ARG A 67 19.81 -9.61 7.06
#